data_AF-A0A936HXW5-F1
#
_entry.id   AF-A0A936HXW5-F1
#
_cell.length_a   1.000
_cell.length_b   1.000
_cell.length_c   1.000
_cell.angle_alpha   90.00
_cell.angle_beta   90.00
_cell.angle_gamma   90.00
#
_symmetry.space_group_name_H-M   'P 1'
#
loop_
_entity.id
_entity.type
_entity.pdbx_description
1 polymer ?
#
loop_
_entity_poly.entity_id
_entity_poly.type
_entity_poly.pdbx_seq_one_letter_code
_entity_poly.pdbx_strand_id
1 'polypeptide(L)'
;MTVTDGVTTLTGADVLSFTGTAALFAGTGGSLNGAHTVVNNGTIGFAVSGVTLSLVMAKGALGDGANAGDTYVGVSVALTDAELIGVSGLELYASGTLKVNAATDGITTLDLPTRMNWTLATADANDPSFLLTNLDIIAALELQVTGSAAVDIGNGALVATVSGVELNLATMTVTDGVTTLTGADVLSFTGTAALFAGTGGSLNGAHTVVNNGTIGFAVSGVTLSLVMAKGALGDGANAGDTYVGVSVALTDAELIGVSGLELYASGTLKVNAATDGITTLDLPTRMNWTLATADANDPSFLLTNLDIIAALELQVTGSAAVDIGNGALVATVSGVELNLATMTVTDGVTTLTGADVLSFTGTAALFAGTGGSLNGAHTVVNNGTIGFAVSGVTLSLVMAKGALGDGANAGDTYVGVSVALTDAELIGVSGLELYASGTLR
;
A
#
# COMPACT_ATOMS: atom_id res chain seq x y z
N MET A 1 -31.61 -18.04 26.74
CA MET A 1 -32.42 -18.14 25.50
C MET A 1 -31.79 -19.18 24.57
N THR A 2 -32.42 -19.57 23.46
CA THR A 2 -31.72 -20.37 22.44
C THR A 2 -31.00 -19.41 21.47
N VAL A 3 -29.73 -19.67 21.16
CA VAL A 3 -28.97 -18.95 20.13
C VAL A 3 -28.51 -19.97 19.10
N THR A 4 -28.80 -19.75 17.82
CA THR A 4 -28.44 -20.70 16.76
C THR A 4 -28.15 -20.02 15.45
N ASP A 5 -27.17 -20.53 14.71
CA ASP A 5 -26.90 -20.15 13.32
C ASP A 5 -27.23 -21.27 12.32
N GLY A 6 -27.86 -22.35 12.80
CA GLY A 6 -28.15 -23.57 12.04
C GLY A 6 -27.06 -24.63 12.07
N VAL A 7 -25.82 -24.29 12.44
CA VAL A 7 -24.69 -25.22 12.64
C VAL A 7 -24.42 -25.39 14.13
N THR A 8 -24.17 -24.29 14.82
CA THR A 8 -24.01 -24.19 16.27
C THR A 8 -25.35 -23.81 16.88
N THR A 9 -25.76 -24.55 17.91
CA THR A 9 -26.98 -24.24 18.68
C THR A 9 -26.67 -24.29 20.16
N LEU A 10 -26.91 -23.17 20.83
CA LEU A 10 -26.79 -23.04 22.28
C LEU A 10 -28.18 -23.06 22.91
N THR A 11 -28.49 -24.11 23.68
CA THR A 11 -29.77 -24.22 24.36
C THR A 11 -29.70 -23.69 25.79
N GLY A 12 -30.65 -22.82 26.15
CA GLY A 12 -30.66 -22.20 27.47
C GLY A 12 -29.49 -21.25 27.74
N ALA A 13 -28.88 -20.71 26.68
CA ALA A 13 -27.69 -19.86 26.76
C ALA A 13 -27.91 -18.59 27.60
N ASP A 14 -26.85 -18.22 28.33
CA ASP A 14 -26.69 -16.90 28.92
C ASP A 14 -26.18 -15.94 27.83
N VAL A 15 -26.81 -14.79 27.69
CA VAL A 15 -26.53 -13.85 26.60
C VAL A 15 -26.30 -12.46 27.14
N LEU A 16 -25.26 -11.81 26.63
CA LEU A 16 -25.01 -10.38 26.78
C LEU A 16 -25.00 -9.76 25.37
N SER A 17 -25.86 -8.77 25.16
CA SER A 17 -25.97 -8.06 23.89
C SER A 17 -26.13 -6.57 24.17
N PHE A 18 -25.29 -5.74 23.57
CA PHE A 18 -25.42 -4.29 23.68
C PHE A 18 -24.73 -3.55 22.54
N THR A 19 -25.14 -2.30 22.36
CA THR A 19 -24.43 -1.28 21.58
C THR A 19 -24.06 -0.15 22.52
N GLY A 20 -22.83 0.35 22.42
CA GLY A 20 -22.36 1.44 23.27
C GLY A 20 -21.13 2.14 22.70
N THR A 21 -20.72 3.21 23.38
CA THR A 21 -19.46 3.90 23.09
C THR A 21 -18.33 3.20 23.84
N ALA A 22 -17.26 2.85 23.13
CA ALA A 22 -16.12 2.15 23.69
C ALA A 22 -14.79 2.80 23.29
N ALA A 23 -13.77 2.54 24.10
CA ALA A 23 -12.39 2.51 23.65
C ALA A 23 -11.96 1.04 23.58
N LEU A 24 -11.23 0.67 22.54
CA LEU A 24 -10.78 -0.70 22.32
C LEU A 24 -9.43 -0.74 21.62
N PHE A 25 -8.78 -1.89 21.74
CA PHE A 25 -7.64 -2.29 20.95
C PHE A 25 -7.95 -3.63 20.30
N ALA A 26 -7.70 -3.73 19.00
CA ALA A 26 -7.86 -4.96 18.24
C ALA A 26 -6.53 -5.32 17.58
N GLY A 27 -5.91 -6.39 18.09
CA GLY A 27 -4.62 -6.89 17.65
C GLY A 27 -3.94 -7.71 18.74
N THR A 28 -2.63 -7.88 18.61
CA THR A 28 -1.83 -8.76 19.48
C THR A 28 -1.40 -8.05 20.76
N GLY A 29 -1.61 -8.68 21.91
CA GLY A 29 -1.04 -8.23 23.20
C GLY A 29 -1.78 -7.12 23.95
N GLY A 30 -3.00 -6.75 23.53
CA GLY A 30 -3.81 -5.76 24.24
C GLY A 30 -4.26 -6.22 25.63
N SER A 31 -4.46 -5.28 26.56
CA SER A 31 -4.97 -5.58 27.90
C SER A 31 -5.76 -4.41 28.49
N LEU A 32 -6.53 -4.66 29.54
CA LEU A 32 -7.05 -3.59 30.39
C LEU A 32 -6.03 -3.30 31.51
N ASN A 33 -5.95 -2.03 31.93
CA ASN A 33 -5.26 -1.71 33.17
C ASN A 33 -5.94 -2.39 34.38
N GLY A 34 -5.25 -2.48 35.52
CA GLY A 34 -5.78 -3.16 36.71
C GLY A 34 -7.06 -2.54 37.32
N ALA A 35 -7.43 -1.33 36.89
CA ALA A 35 -8.68 -0.67 37.29
C ALA A 35 -9.82 -0.84 36.26
N HIS A 36 -9.55 -1.47 35.11
CA HIS A 36 -10.49 -1.63 33.99
C HIS A 36 -11.06 -0.30 33.45
N THR A 37 -10.26 0.76 33.50
CA THR A 37 -10.64 2.10 33.02
C THR A 37 -9.87 2.56 31.79
N VAL A 38 -8.78 1.86 31.45
CA VAL A 38 -7.90 2.19 30.32
C VAL A 38 -7.58 0.91 29.55
N VAL A 39 -7.63 1.02 28.23
CA VAL A 39 -7.09 0.01 27.32
C VAL A 39 -5.60 0.27 27.15
N ASN A 40 -4.80 -0.71 27.55
CA ASN A 40 -3.38 -0.78 27.22
C ASN A 40 -3.26 -1.43 25.85
N ASN A 41 -2.78 -0.64 24.90
CA ASN A 41 -2.46 -1.09 23.57
C ASN A 41 -1.41 -2.22 23.60
N GLY A 42 -1.56 -3.16 22.67
CA GLY A 42 -0.64 -4.28 22.51
C GLY A 42 0.57 -3.94 21.65
N THR A 43 1.23 -4.98 21.12
CA THR A 43 2.42 -4.86 20.28
C THR A 43 2.09 -4.36 18.87
N ILE A 44 0.93 -4.76 18.33
CA ILE A 44 0.46 -4.35 17.01
C ILE A 44 -1.06 -4.49 16.91
N GLY A 45 -1.73 -3.50 16.34
CA GLY A 45 -3.18 -3.53 16.15
C GLY A 45 -3.78 -2.15 15.92
N PHE A 46 -5.10 -2.08 15.90
CA PHE A 46 -5.85 -0.84 15.81
C PHE A 46 -6.35 -0.40 17.17
N ALA A 47 -6.00 0.81 17.58
CA ALA A 47 -6.52 1.43 18.80
C ALA A 47 -7.51 2.52 18.43
N VAL A 48 -8.71 2.47 19.01
CA VAL A 48 -9.75 3.48 18.79
C VAL A 48 -10.46 3.85 20.08
N SER A 49 -10.93 5.09 20.15
CA SER A 49 -11.68 5.61 21.29
C SER A 49 -12.92 6.37 20.83
N GLY A 50 -13.97 6.38 21.66
CA GLY A 50 -15.22 7.07 21.33
C GLY A 50 -16.00 6.42 20.18
N VAL A 51 -15.69 5.18 19.82
CA VAL A 51 -16.34 4.47 18.71
C VAL A 51 -17.60 3.74 19.15
N THR A 52 -18.51 3.52 18.21
CA THR A 52 -19.68 2.67 18.44
C THR A 52 -19.27 1.21 18.29
N LEU A 53 -19.45 0.45 19.36
CA LEU A 53 -19.23 -0.98 19.43
C LEU A 53 -20.58 -1.69 19.60
N SER A 54 -20.81 -2.73 18.82
CA SER A 54 -21.88 -3.70 19.00
C SER A 54 -21.28 -5.04 19.39
N LEU A 55 -21.76 -5.62 20.47
CA LEU A 55 -21.28 -6.90 20.98
C LEU A 55 -22.45 -7.85 21.22
N VAL A 56 -22.25 -9.09 20.82
CA VAL A 56 -23.05 -10.24 21.25
C VAL A 56 -22.11 -11.27 21.84
N MET A 57 -22.40 -11.70 23.05
CA MET A 57 -21.76 -12.83 23.71
C MET A 57 -22.84 -13.83 24.09
N ALA A 58 -22.62 -15.09 23.76
CA ALA A 58 -23.50 -16.19 24.15
C ALA A 58 -22.68 -17.31 24.79
N LYS A 59 -23.12 -17.77 25.96
CA LYS A 59 -22.50 -18.87 26.70
C LYS A 59 -23.47 -20.03 26.81
N GLY A 60 -23.06 -21.20 26.34
CA GLY A 60 -23.85 -22.44 26.45
C GLY A 60 -24.11 -22.80 27.91
N ALA A 61 -25.34 -23.21 28.23
CA ALA A 61 -25.70 -23.62 29.59
C ALA A 61 -24.92 -24.89 30.00
N LEU A 62 -24.76 -25.13 31.30
CA LEU A 62 -24.08 -26.34 31.80
C LEU A 62 -24.72 -27.66 31.34
N GLY A 63 -25.98 -27.63 30.91
CA GLY A 63 -26.70 -28.79 30.37
C GLY A 63 -26.67 -28.92 28.84
N ASP A 64 -25.97 -28.03 28.13
CA ASP A 64 -26.03 -27.87 26.67
C ASP A 64 -25.14 -28.85 25.89
N GLY A 65 -25.00 -30.07 26.43
CA GLY A 65 -24.25 -31.16 25.81
C GLY A 65 -22.82 -30.77 25.43
N ALA A 66 -22.50 -30.85 24.14
CA ALA A 66 -21.17 -30.56 23.61
C ALA A 66 -20.78 -29.09 23.73
N ASN A 67 -21.76 -28.17 23.81
CA ASN A 67 -21.50 -26.73 23.93
C ASN A 67 -21.55 -26.25 25.39
N ALA A 68 -21.53 -27.17 26.37
CA ALA A 68 -21.72 -26.84 27.77
C ALA A 68 -20.60 -25.92 28.29
N GLY A 69 -20.95 -24.67 28.57
CA GLY A 69 -20.01 -23.65 29.01
C GLY A 69 -19.21 -23.00 27.88
N ASP A 70 -19.35 -23.42 26.63
CA ASP A 70 -18.68 -22.78 25.50
C ASP A 70 -19.14 -21.33 25.37
N THR A 71 -18.21 -20.45 25.01
CA THR A 71 -18.48 -19.01 24.89
C THR A 71 -18.20 -18.56 23.48
N TYR A 72 -19.17 -17.89 22.88
CA TYR A 72 -19.06 -17.31 21.54
C TYR A 72 -19.20 -15.80 21.68
N VAL A 73 -18.31 -15.04 21.05
CA VAL A 73 -18.30 -13.58 21.07
C VAL A 73 -18.23 -13.03 19.65
N GLY A 74 -19.18 -12.18 19.29
CA GLY A 74 -19.17 -11.37 18.08
C GLY A 74 -19.04 -9.90 18.46
N VAL A 75 -18.09 -9.20 17.86
CA VAL A 75 -17.91 -7.75 18.06
C VAL A 75 -17.84 -7.07 16.70
N SER A 76 -18.61 -6.01 16.51
CA SER A 76 -18.55 -5.14 15.34
C SER A 76 -18.32 -3.71 15.79
N VAL A 77 -17.34 -3.04 15.19
CA VAL A 77 -16.95 -1.67 15.54
C VAL A 77 -16.82 -0.85 14.26
N ALA A 78 -17.48 0.31 14.23
CA ALA A 78 -17.25 1.29 13.17
C ALA A 78 -15.92 2.03 13.41
N LEU A 79 -15.05 2.02 12.41
CA LEU A 79 -13.79 2.76 12.40
C LEU A 79 -13.94 3.97 11.48
N THR A 80 -13.48 5.13 11.92
CA THR A 80 -13.43 6.34 11.09
C THR A 80 -12.00 6.70 10.68
N ASP A 81 -11.04 6.50 11.57
CA ASP A 81 -9.64 6.91 11.39
C ASP A 81 -8.75 6.17 12.39
N ALA A 82 -8.71 4.85 12.30
CA ALA A 82 -7.99 3.99 13.24
C ALA A 82 -6.54 3.81 12.80
N GLU A 83 -5.59 4.33 13.55
CA GLU A 83 -4.16 4.12 13.30
C GLU A 83 -3.74 2.69 13.70
N LEU A 84 -2.97 2.04 12.82
CA LEU A 84 -2.22 0.84 13.14
C LEU A 84 -1.00 1.25 13.96
N ILE A 85 -0.93 0.77 15.19
CA ILE A 85 0.20 1.04 16.07
C ILE A 85 1.22 -0.10 16.01
N GLY A 86 2.46 0.19 16.44
CA GLY A 86 3.48 -0.84 16.67
C GLY A 86 4.37 -1.17 15.47
N VAL A 87 4.21 -0.42 14.37
CA VAL A 87 4.98 -0.59 13.14
C VAL A 87 5.77 0.70 12.87
N SER A 88 7.09 0.65 13.02
CA SER A 88 7.95 1.80 12.73
C SER A 88 8.08 1.99 11.22
N GLY A 89 8.01 3.24 10.75
CA GLY A 89 8.21 3.58 9.33
C GLY A 89 7.02 3.31 8.40
N LEU A 90 5.91 2.82 8.95
CA LEU A 90 4.62 2.65 8.27
C LEU A 90 3.54 3.34 9.09
N GLU A 91 2.95 4.40 8.53
CA GLU A 91 1.68 4.92 9.04
C GLU A 91 0.56 4.25 8.24
N LEU A 92 -0.34 3.55 8.92
CA LEU A 92 -1.51 2.93 8.30
C LEU A 92 -2.76 3.35 9.08
N TYR A 93 -3.69 4.02 8.41
CA TYR A 93 -4.99 4.38 8.97
C TYR A 93 -6.06 3.53 8.32
N ALA A 94 -7.02 3.04 9.08
CA ALA A 94 -8.13 2.25 8.59
C ALA A 94 -9.49 2.87 8.96
N SER A 95 -10.42 2.82 8.02
CA SER A 95 -11.82 3.21 8.21
C SER A 95 -12.74 2.11 7.68
N GLY A 96 -13.96 2.06 8.19
CA GLY A 96 -14.98 1.07 7.85
C GLY A 96 -15.42 0.25 9.05
N THR A 97 -15.32 -1.07 8.99
CA THR A 97 -15.80 -1.95 10.07
C THR A 97 -14.74 -2.94 10.49
N LEU A 98 -14.42 -2.93 11.78
CA LEU A 98 -13.67 -3.98 12.47
C LEU A 98 -14.66 -5.03 12.98
N LYS A 99 -14.38 -6.29 12.67
CA LYS A 99 -15.18 -7.44 13.10
C LYS A 99 -14.29 -8.43 13.83
N VAL A 100 -14.73 -8.90 14.99
CA VAL A 100 -14.09 -9.96 15.78
C VAL A 100 -15.09 -11.07 16.00
N ASN A 101 -14.64 -12.31 15.84
CA ASN A 101 -15.40 -13.49 16.17
C ASN A 101 -14.51 -14.47 16.94
N ALA A 102 -14.88 -14.75 18.18
CA ALA A 102 -14.15 -15.66 19.05
C ALA A 102 -15.08 -16.75 19.53
N ALA A 103 -14.53 -17.96 19.68
CA ALA A 103 -15.23 -19.09 20.25
C ALA A 103 -14.26 -19.84 21.16
N THR A 104 -14.65 -20.06 22.41
CA THR A 104 -13.78 -20.64 23.44
C THR A 104 -14.51 -21.80 24.12
N ASP A 105 -13.81 -22.93 24.22
CA ASP A 105 -14.31 -24.15 24.84
C ASP A 105 -14.45 -23.95 26.36
N GLY A 106 -15.61 -24.30 26.90
CA GLY A 106 -15.97 -24.06 28.29
C GLY A 106 -15.17 -24.85 29.32
N ILE A 107 -14.45 -25.89 28.90
CA ILE A 107 -13.73 -26.83 29.77
C ILE A 107 -12.22 -26.61 29.67
N THR A 108 -11.70 -26.58 28.44
CA THR A 108 -10.28 -26.48 28.13
C THR A 108 -9.79 -25.04 28.07
N THR A 109 -10.71 -24.07 27.91
CA THR A 109 -10.40 -22.64 27.71
C THR A 109 -9.60 -22.34 26.43
N LEU A 110 -9.53 -23.32 25.52
CA LEU A 110 -8.89 -23.19 24.22
C LEU A 110 -9.90 -22.68 23.17
N ASP A 111 -9.38 -22.14 22.08
CA ASP A 111 -10.22 -21.72 20.96
C ASP A 111 -10.91 -22.91 20.29
N LEU A 112 -12.18 -22.73 19.96
CA LEU A 112 -12.97 -23.69 19.21
C LEU A 112 -12.70 -23.53 17.71
N PRO A 113 -12.63 -24.64 16.95
CA PRO A 113 -12.42 -24.58 15.50
C PRO A 113 -13.64 -24.03 14.74
N THR A 114 -14.82 -24.00 15.36
CA THR A 114 -16.05 -23.48 14.76
C THR A 114 -16.52 -22.27 15.55
N ARG A 115 -16.66 -21.13 14.87
CA ARG A 115 -17.22 -19.91 15.45
C ARG A 115 -18.69 -19.76 15.07
N MET A 116 -19.42 -18.92 15.80
CA MET A 116 -20.82 -18.62 15.50
C MET A 116 -20.90 -17.76 14.23
N ASN A 117 -21.80 -18.09 13.32
CA ASN A 117 -22.23 -17.18 12.27
C ASN A 117 -23.27 -16.21 12.85
N TRP A 118 -22.80 -15.06 13.32
CA TRP A 118 -23.64 -14.03 13.90
C TRP A 118 -24.58 -13.37 12.90
N THR A 119 -24.23 -13.33 11.60
CA THR A 119 -25.16 -12.88 10.56
C THR A 119 -26.44 -13.70 10.57
N LEU A 120 -26.34 -15.02 10.78
CA LEU A 120 -27.50 -15.90 10.91
C LEU A 120 -28.10 -15.88 12.32
N ALA A 121 -27.27 -15.89 13.37
CA ALA A 121 -27.77 -15.97 14.74
C ALA A 121 -28.52 -14.71 15.20
N THR A 122 -28.14 -13.54 14.67
CA THR A 122 -28.77 -12.25 14.98
C THR A 122 -29.84 -11.85 13.97
N ALA A 123 -30.08 -12.65 12.93
CA ALA A 123 -31.16 -12.39 11.98
C ALA A 123 -32.54 -12.66 12.61
N ASP A 124 -33.55 -11.90 12.20
CA ASP A 124 -34.94 -11.99 12.66
C ASP A 124 -35.50 -13.42 12.71
N ALA A 125 -35.07 -14.29 11.80
CA ALA A 125 -35.50 -15.69 11.74
C ALA A 125 -35.04 -16.52 12.96
N ASN A 126 -33.86 -16.21 13.51
CA ASN A 126 -33.26 -16.91 14.65
C ASN A 126 -33.30 -16.09 15.95
N ASP A 127 -33.54 -14.77 15.87
CA ASP A 127 -33.86 -13.90 17.00
C ASP A 127 -35.17 -13.11 16.77
N PRO A 128 -36.33 -13.78 16.76
CA PRO A 128 -37.62 -13.11 16.57
C PRO A 128 -38.00 -12.16 17.72
N SER A 129 -37.25 -12.21 18.82
CA SER A 129 -37.40 -11.35 19.99
C SER A 129 -36.55 -10.08 19.94
N PHE A 130 -35.65 -9.96 18.96
CA PHE A 130 -34.74 -8.82 18.79
C PHE A 130 -33.94 -8.50 20.06
N LEU A 131 -33.46 -9.54 20.75
CA LEU A 131 -32.65 -9.40 21.96
C LEU A 131 -31.15 -9.23 21.63
N LEU A 132 -30.73 -9.69 20.46
CA LEU A 132 -29.37 -9.60 19.96
C LEU A 132 -29.23 -8.35 19.08
N THR A 133 -28.14 -7.60 19.25
CA THR A 133 -27.80 -6.57 18.27
C THR A 133 -27.41 -7.25 16.96
N ASN A 134 -27.86 -6.71 15.84
CA ASN A 134 -27.53 -7.26 14.53
C ASN A 134 -26.02 -7.16 14.29
N LEU A 135 -25.42 -8.29 13.93
CA LEU A 135 -24.01 -8.39 13.58
C LEU A 135 -23.88 -9.05 12.22
N ASP A 136 -23.12 -8.44 11.33
CA ASP A 136 -22.75 -9.05 10.04
C ASP A 136 -21.37 -9.72 10.16
N ILE A 137 -21.33 -10.89 10.78
CA ILE A 137 -20.09 -11.64 11.04
C ILE A 137 -20.34 -13.12 10.74
N ILE A 138 -19.61 -13.67 9.77
CA ILE A 138 -19.70 -15.09 9.40
C ILE A 138 -18.80 -15.97 10.29
N ALA A 139 -19.07 -17.28 10.33
CA ALA A 139 -18.33 -18.24 11.14
C ALA A 139 -16.83 -18.38 10.75
N ALA A 140 -16.48 -18.15 9.49
CA ALA A 140 -15.10 -18.26 9.02
C ALA A 140 -14.20 -17.10 9.48
N LEU A 141 -14.81 -15.97 9.87
CA LEU A 141 -14.10 -14.78 10.26
C LEU A 141 -13.54 -14.93 11.68
N GLU A 142 -12.33 -14.44 11.95
CA GLU A 142 -11.73 -14.33 13.29
C GLU A 142 -11.51 -12.86 13.66
N LEU A 143 -10.76 -12.16 12.82
CA LEU A 143 -10.48 -10.74 12.95
C LEU A 143 -10.35 -10.17 11.53
N GLN A 144 -11.09 -9.12 11.22
CA GLN A 144 -11.04 -8.47 9.91
C GLN A 144 -11.37 -7.00 10.05
N VAL A 145 -10.65 -6.18 9.31
CA VAL A 145 -11.05 -4.79 9.07
C VAL A 145 -11.40 -4.64 7.61
N THR A 146 -12.61 -4.17 7.33
CA THR A 146 -13.08 -3.89 5.96
C THR A 146 -13.33 -2.41 5.78
N GLY A 147 -12.98 -1.87 4.61
CA GLY A 147 -13.33 -0.50 4.23
C GLY A 147 -12.24 0.18 3.41
N SER A 148 -11.62 1.21 3.99
CA SER A 148 -10.54 1.95 3.34
C SER A 148 -9.31 2.00 4.24
N ALA A 149 -8.15 2.11 3.62
CA ALA A 149 -6.89 2.34 4.28
C ALA A 149 -6.21 3.61 3.74
N ALA A 150 -5.33 4.20 4.53
CA ALA A 150 -4.38 5.19 4.04
C ALA A 150 -3.00 4.83 4.57
N VAL A 151 -1.99 4.98 3.72
CA VAL A 151 -0.64 4.51 3.95
C VAL A 151 0.34 5.64 3.71
N ASP A 152 1.27 5.85 4.63
CA ASP A 152 2.49 6.64 4.43
C ASP A 152 3.71 5.76 4.77
N ILE A 153 4.64 5.65 3.82
CA ILE A 153 5.87 4.87 3.96
C ILE A 153 7.06 5.77 3.65
N GLY A 154 8.09 5.68 4.49
CA GLY A 154 9.36 6.36 4.25
C GLY A 154 9.27 7.89 4.39
N ASN A 155 8.39 8.39 5.25
CA ASN A 155 8.17 9.83 5.49
C ASN A 155 7.73 10.59 4.23
N GLY A 156 6.67 10.13 3.58
CA GLY A 156 6.10 10.75 2.40
C GLY A 156 6.68 10.26 1.07
N ALA A 157 7.51 9.21 1.09
CA ALA A 157 8.12 8.62 -0.11
C ALA A 157 7.08 7.88 -0.97
N LEU A 158 6.19 7.15 -0.30
CA LEU A 158 4.99 6.57 -0.90
C LEU A 158 3.81 6.88 0.00
N VAL A 159 2.84 7.60 -0.53
CA VAL A 159 1.60 7.95 0.17
C VAL A 159 0.41 7.50 -0.66
N ALA A 160 -0.50 6.75 -0.05
CA ALA A 160 -1.66 6.20 -0.74
C ALA A 160 -2.93 6.27 0.10
N THR A 161 -4.05 6.46 -0.57
CA THR A 161 -5.39 6.13 -0.05
C THR A 161 -5.89 4.92 -0.82
N VAL A 162 -6.47 3.96 -0.15
CA VAL A 162 -6.85 2.66 -0.69
C VAL A 162 -8.27 2.34 -0.27
N SER A 163 -9.13 1.98 -1.21
CA SER A 163 -10.52 1.62 -0.99
C SER A 163 -10.77 0.16 -1.33
N GLY A 164 -11.84 -0.41 -0.75
CA GLY A 164 -12.17 -1.82 -0.95
C GLY A 164 -11.17 -2.76 -0.27
N VAL A 165 -10.61 -2.31 0.85
CA VAL A 165 -9.59 -3.03 1.60
C VAL A 165 -10.26 -4.05 2.51
N GLU A 166 -9.71 -5.26 2.51
CA GLU A 166 -9.90 -6.28 3.54
C GLU A 166 -8.54 -6.53 4.19
N LEU A 167 -8.35 -6.02 5.41
CA LEU A 167 -7.14 -6.22 6.20
C LEU A 167 -7.25 -7.53 6.96
N ASN A 168 -6.36 -8.46 6.63
CA ASN A 168 -6.13 -9.65 7.44
C ASN A 168 -5.00 -9.36 8.42
N LEU A 169 -5.30 -9.47 9.72
CA LEU A 169 -4.29 -9.48 10.78
C LEU A 169 -4.22 -10.90 11.33
N ALA A 170 -3.05 -11.52 11.20
CA ALA A 170 -2.84 -12.89 11.63
C ALA A 170 -1.45 -13.06 12.25
N THR A 171 -1.23 -14.22 12.86
CA THR A 171 0.09 -14.63 13.34
C THR A 171 0.53 -15.87 12.57
N MET A 172 1.72 -15.84 11.95
CA MET A 172 2.26 -16.98 11.22
C MET A 172 3.79 -16.95 11.16
N THR A 173 4.42 -18.06 10.76
CA THR A 173 5.83 -18.01 10.36
C THR A 173 5.95 -17.45 8.96
N VAL A 174 6.77 -16.41 8.77
CA VAL A 174 7.07 -15.83 7.45
C VAL A 174 8.52 -16.14 7.11
N THR A 175 8.80 -16.72 5.94
CA THR A 175 10.16 -17.06 5.53
C THR A 175 10.37 -16.91 4.04
N ASP A 176 11.53 -16.42 3.64
CA ASP A 176 12.00 -16.42 2.26
C ASP A 176 13.17 -17.40 2.02
N GLY A 177 13.48 -18.23 3.02
CA GLY A 177 14.62 -19.15 3.03
C GLY A 177 15.94 -18.53 3.52
N VAL A 178 16.04 -17.20 3.62
CA VAL A 178 17.18 -16.47 4.21
C VAL A 178 16.78 -15.86 5.54
N THR A 179 15.71 -15.08 5.55
CA THR A 179 15.07 -14.50 6.72
C THR A 179 13.90 -15.39 7.12
N THR A 180 13.75 -15.68 8.41
CA THR A 180 12.61 -16.42 8.97
C THR A 180 12.13 -15.71 10.21
N LEU A 181 10.86 -15.28 10.19
CA LEU A 181 10.18 -14.68 11.31
C LEU A 181 9.24 -15.70 11.94
N THR A 182 9.54 -16.16 13.15
CA THR A 182 8.73 -17.19 13.82
C THR A 182 7.60 -16.55 14.61
N GLY A 183 6.36 -16.94 14.31
CA GLY A 183 5.18 -16.37 14.98
C GLY A 183 5.04 -14.87 14.76
N ALA A 184 5.39 -14.40 13.56
CA ALA A 184 5.28 -13.00 13.18
C ALA A 184 3.82 -12.55 13.14
N ASP A 185 3.58 -11.33 13.58
CA ASP A 185 2.34 -10.63 13.29
C ASP A 185 2.38 -10.16 11.83
N VAL A 186 1.37 -10.52 11.05
CA VAL A 186 1.28 -10.18 9.61
C VAL A 186 0.05 -9.35 9.31
N LEU A 187 0.22 -8.34 8.46
CA LEU A 187 -0.86 -7.55 7.90
C LEU A 187 -0.76 -7.59 6.38
N SER A 188 -1.85 -7.95 5.71
CA SER A 188 -1.88 -7.96 4.25
C SER A 188 -3.22 -7.50 3.69
N PHE A 189 -3.17 -6.78 2.58
CA PHE A 189 -4.33 -6.40 1.81
C PHE A 189 -4.02 -6.05 0.36
N THR A 190 -5.08 -6.01 -0.45
CA THR A 190 -5.12 -5.38 -1.76
C THR A 190 -6.31 -4.43 -1.84
N GLY A 191 -6.25 -3.45 -2.72
CA GLY A 191 -7.37 -2.54 -2.95
C GLY A 191 -7.13 -1.54 -4.08
N THR A 192 -8.14 -0.71 -4.34
CA THR A 192 -8.05 0.35 -5.36
C THR A 192 -7.50 1.61 -4.74
N ALA A 193 -6.36 2.08 -5.24
CA ALA A 193 -5.59 3.16 -4.67
C ALA A 193 -5.56 4.43 -5.53
N ALA A 194 -5.47 5.56 -4.84
CA ALA A 194 -4.90 6.79 -5.35
C ALA A 194 -3.64 7.11 -4.54
N LEU A 195 -2.53 7.38 -5.21
CA LEU A 195 -1.22 7.49 -4.56
C LEU A 195 -0.32 8.53 -5.21
N PHE A 196 0.69 8.90 -4.43
CA PHE A 196 1.87 9.65 -4.83
C PHE A 196 3.12 8.88 -4.43
N ALA A 197 4.09 8.76 -5.33
CA ALA A 197 5.40 8.19 -5.08
C ALA A 197 6.50 9.18 -5.49
N GLY A 198 7.25 9.71 -4.53
CA GLY A 198 8.27 10.74 -4.76
C GLY A 198 8.64 11.49 -3.49
N THR A 199 9.15 12.71 -3.62
CA THR A 199 9.60 13.50 -2.47
C THR A 199 8.45 14.32 -1.87
N GLY A 200 8.20 14.17 -0.57
CA GLY A 200 7.37 15.10 0.22
C GLY A 200 5.85 14.91 0.06
N GLY A 201 5.40 13.71 -0.30
CA GLY A 201 3.98 13.37 -0.23
C GLY A 201 3.46 13.43 1.20
N SER A 202 2.15 13.60 1.37
CA SER A 202 1.52 13.51 2.68
C SER A 202 0.04 13.16 2.58
N LEU A 203 -0.53 12.63 3.65
CA LEU A 203 -1.99 12.50 3.79
C LEU A 203 -2.57 13.83 4.29
N ASN A 204 -3.83 14.11 3.93
CA ASN A 204 -4.59 15.14 4.64
C ASN A 204 -4.87 14.70 6.09
N GLY A 205 -5.23 15.64 6.97
CA GLY A 205 -5.46 15.32 8.39
C GLY A 205 -6.68 14.43 8.70
N ALA A 206 -7.41 13.97 7.68
CA ALA A 206 -8.47 12.97 7.81
C ALA A 206 -8.11 11.63 7.14
N HIS A 207 -6.90 11.53 6.58
CA HIS A 207 -6.36 10.35 5.90
C HIS A 207 -7.25 9.81 4.76
N THR A 208 -7.94 10.72 4.05
CA THR A 208 -8.82 10.39 2.91
C THR A 208 -8.32 10.93 1.57
N VAL A 209 -7.27 11.76 1.57
CA VAL A 209 -6.72 12.39 0.36
C VAL A 209 -5.21 12.37 0.43
N VAL A 210 -4.58 12.05 -0.70
CA VAL A 210 -3.14 12.21 -0.92
C VAL A 210 -2.85 13.63 -1.39
N ASN A 211 -1.95 14.31 -0.68
CA ASN A 211 -1.33 15.54 -1.12
C ASN A 211 -0.01 15.19 -1.81
N ASN A 212 0.08 15.50 -3.10
CA ASN A 212 1.30 15.29 -3.86
C ASN A 212 2.43 16.17 -3.30
N GLY A 213 3.64 15.63 -3.34
CA GLY A 213 4.84 16.31 -2.90
C GLY A 213 5.47 17.24 -3.93
N THR A 214 6.78 17.48 -3.81
CA THR A 214 7.54 18.40 -4.66
C THR A 214 7.80 17.85 -6.05
N ILE A 215 8.12 16.57 -6.15
CA ILE A 215 8.33 15.83 -7.40
C ILE A 215 8.05 14.35 -7.19
N GLY A 216 7.35 13.72 -8.12
CA GLY A 216 6.99 12.32 -8.01
C GLY A 216 5.86 11.94 -8.96
N PHE A 217 5.51 10.65 -8.96
CA PHE A 217 4.43 10.12 -9.78
C PHE A 217 3.13 10.07 -9.00
N ALA A 218 2.07 10.65 -9.56
CA ALA A 218 0.72 10.54 -9.03
C ALA A 218 -0.13 9.67 -9.95
N VAL A 219 -0.94 8.79 -9.36
CA VAL A 219 -1.85 7.93 -10.11
C VAL A 219 -3.06 7.58 -9.26
N SER A 220 -4.19 7.34 -9.91
CA SER A 220 -5.44 6.94 -9.24
C SER A 220 -6.15 5.81 -9.97
N GLY A 221 -6.97 5.06 -9.25
CA GLY A 221 -7.69 3.91 -9.80
C GLY A 221 -6.80 2.70 -10.08
N VAL A 222 -5.64 2.63 -9.44
CA VAL A 222 -4.67 1.53 -9.60
C VAL A 222 -4.80 0.50 -8.48
N THR A 223 -4.35 -0.73 -8.73
CA THR A 223 -4.29 -1.74 -7.67
C THR A 223 -3.02 -1.54 -6.85
N LEU A 224 -3.18 -1.45 -5.53
CA LEU A 224 -2.10 -1.53 -4.55
C LEU A 224 -2.22 -2.83 -3.76
N SER A 225 -1.10 -3.51 -3.58
CA SER A 225 -0.96 -4.68 -2.71
C SER A 225 0.13 -4.40 -1.67
N LEU A 226 -0.18 -4.68 -0.40
CA LEU A 226 0.73 -4.49 0.72
C LEU A 226 0.82 -5.77 1.54
N VAL A 227 2.04 -6.11 1.94
CA VAL A 227 2.34 -7.12 2.95
C VAL A 227 3.26 -6.50 3.98
N MET A 228 2.96 -6.71 5.25
CA MET A 228 3.84 -6.40 6.36
C MET A 228 3.96 -7.62 7.26
N ALA A 229 5.18 -7.88 7.74
CA ALA A 229 5.46 -8.92 8.72
C ALA A 229 6.37 -8.36 9.81
N LYS A 230 5.97 -8.55 11.07
CA LYS A 230 6.72 -8.13 12.25
C LYS A 230 7.10 -9.34 13.09
N GLY A 231 8.41 -9.55 13.28
CA GLY A 231 8.94 -10.63 14.12
C GLY A 231 8.42 -10.54 15.56
N ALA A 232 8.03 -11.66 16.13
CA ALA A 232 7.57 -11.71 17.52
C ALA A 232 8.66 -11.23 18.49
N LEU A 233 8.28 -10.72 19.66
CA LEU A 233 9.25 -10.30 20.68
C LEU A 233 10.18 -11.44 21.15
N GLY A 234 9.77 -12.70 20.97
CA GLY A 234 10.57 -13.89 21.29
C GLY A 234 11.42 -14.42 20.14
N ASP A 235 11.42 -13.78 18.96
CA ASP A 235 12.02 -14.30 17.71
C ASP A 235 13.53 -14.02 17.59
N GLY A 236 14.24 -14.11 18.72
CA GLY A 236 15.69 -14.00 18.78
C GLY A 236 16.24 -12.72 18.15
N ALA A 237 17.02 -12.88 17.07
CA ALA A 237 17.66 -11.76 16.38
C ALA A 237 16.67 -10.90 15.58
N ASN A 238 15.51 -11.44 15.21
CA ASN A 238 14.48 -10.71 14.45
C ASN A 238 13.39 -10.13 15.37
N ALA A 239 13.65 -10.04 16.68
CA ALA A 239 12.64 -9.66 17.65
C ALA A 239 12.16 -8.22 17.42
N GLY A 240 10.90 -8.09 16.97
CA GLY A 240 10.29 -6.81 16.63
C GLY A 240 10.69 -6.26 15.26
N ASP A 241 11.60 -6.92 14.53
CA ASP A 241 12.00 -6.51 13.18
C ASP A 241 10.78 -6.50 12.27
N THR A 242 10.68 -5.46 11.44
CA THR A 242 9.52 -5.22 10.59
C THR A 242 9.94 -5.21 9.14
N TYR A 243 9.21 -5.94 8.31
CA TYR A 243 9.41 -5.99 6.87
C TYR A 243 8.11 -5.54 6.19
N VAL A 244 8.21 -4.64 5.22
CA VAL A 244 7.07 -4.13 4.44
C VAL A 244 7.37 -4.27 2.95
N GLY A 245 6.48 -4.93 2.22
CA GLY A 245 6.46 -5.01 0.77
C GLY A 245 5.24 -4.32 0.21
N VAL A 246 5.42 -3.45 -0.78
CA VAL A 246 4.32 -2.80 -1.51
C VAL A 246 4.54 -2.95 -3.00
N SER A 247 3.49 -3.33 -3.72
CA SER A 247 3.46 -3.39 -5.18
C SER A 247 2.26 -2.61 -5.70
N VAL A 248 2.49 -1.78 -6.70
CA VAL A 248 1.45 -1.01 -7.38
C VAL A 248 1.61 -1.19 -8.88
N ALA A 249 0.52 -1.56 -9.54
CA ALA A 249 0.45 -1.51 -11.00
C ALA A 249 0.22 -0.04 -11.44
N LEU A 250 1.21 0.56 -12.08
CA LEU A 250 1.09 1.92 -12.60
C LEU A 250 0.45 1.89 -13.98
N THR A 251 -0.68 2.58 -14.12
CA THR A 251 -1.31 2.86 -15.40
C THR A 251 -1.33 4.36 -15.61
N ASP A 252 -0.46 4.83 -16.50
CA ASP A 252 -0.45 6.24 -16.93
C ASP A 252 -0.23 7.24 -15.77
N ALA A 253 0.73 6.94 -14.90
CA ALA A 253 1.09 7.77 -13.76
C ALA A 253 1.81 9.04 -14.23
N GLU A 254 1.27 10.21 -13.90
CA GLU A 254 1.83 11.50 -14.30
C GLU A 254 2.92 11.93 -13.33
N LEU A 255 4.04 12.45 -13.85
CA LEU A 255 5.05 13.15 -13.08
C LEU A 255 4.53 14.54 -12.70
N ILE A 256 4.47 14.80 -11.40
CA ILE A 256 4.09 16.08 -10.83
C ILE A 256 5.32 16.88 -10.43
N GLY A 257 5.19 18.21 -10.40
CA GLY A 257 6.18 19.11 -9.80
C GLY A 257 7.13 19.80 -10.77
N VAL A 258 6.97 19.53 -12.07
CA VAL A 258 7.89 19.99 -13.12
C VAL A 258 7.12 20.70 -14.21
N SER A 259 7.35 22.00 -14.35
CA SER A 259 6.68 22.81 -15.37
C SER A 259 7.31 22.63 -16.75
N GLY A 260 6.49 22.48 -17.79
CA GLY A 260 6.94 22.41 -19.18
C GLY A 260 7.47 21.03 -19.62
N LEU A 261 7.36 20.02 -18.76
CA LEU A 261 7.58 18.60 -19.05
C LEU A 261 6.30 17.85 -18.68
N GLU A 262 5.73 17.12 -19.61
CA GLU A 262 4.79 16.07 -19.31
C GLU A 262 5.55 14.75 -19.36
N LEU A 263 5.54 14.00 -18.25
CA LEU A 263 6.14 12.67 -18.17
C LEU A 263 5.11 11.71 -17.60
N TYR A 264 4.70 10.72 -18.38
CA TYR A 264 3.81 9.66 -17.93
C TYR A 264 4.59 8.36 -17.78
N ALA A 265 4.30 7.56 -16.76
CA ALA A 265 4.92 6.28 -16.50
C ALA A 265 3.87 5.17 -16.38
N SER A 266 4.16 4.00 -16.94
CA SER A 266 3.36 2.78 -16.76
C SER A 266 4.27 1.62 -16.39
N GLY A 267 3.71 0.61 -15.73
CA GLY A 267 4.39 -0.62 -15.33
C GLY A 267 4.19 -0.91 -13.85
N THR A 268 5.25 -1.00 -13.06
CA THR A 268 5.14 -1.32 -11.62
C THR A 268 5.99 -0.42 -10.75
N LEU A 269 5.41 0.04 -9.65
CA LEU A 269 6.12 0.61 -8.50
C LEU A 269 6.20 -0.47 -7.43
N LYS A 270 7.40 -0.71 -6.92
CA LYS A 270 7.69 -1.67 -5.87
C LYS A 270 8.48 -1.01 -4.75
N VAL A 271 8.07 -1.21 -3.51
CA VAL A 271 8.76 -0.77 -2.29
C VAL A 271 9.05 -1.98 -1.42
N ASN A 272 10.26 -2.04 -0.86
CA ASN A 272 10.66 -3.05 0.10
C ASN A 272 11.46 -2.38 1.22
N ALA A 273 10.89 -2.37 2.40
CA ALA A 273 11.49 -1.79 3.59
C ALA A 273 11.71 -2.87 4.64
N ALA A 274 12.79 -2.73 5.40
CA ALA A 274 13.09 -3.58 6.53
C ALA A 274 13.68 -2.72 7.64
N THR A 275 13.12 -2.81 8.85
CA THR A 275 13.46 -1.94 9.97
C THR A 275 13.70 -2.79 11.22
N ASP A 276 14.81 -2.51 11.90
CA ASP A 276 15.23 -3.19 13.11
C ASP A 276 14.31 -2.81 14.28
N GLY A 277 13.80 -3.82 14.98
CA GLY A 277 12.80 -3.67 16.03
C GLY A 277 13.28 -2.93 17.28
N ILE A 278 14.60 -2.80 17.47
CA ILE A 278 15.21 -2.23 18.68
C ILE A 278 15.74 -0.82 18.39
N THR A 279 16.46 -0.66 17.29
CA THR A 279 17.15 0.58 16.91
C THR A 279 16.31 1.48 16.03
N THR A 280 15.23 0.95 15.45
CA THR A 280 14.36 1.63 14.47
C THR A 280 15.12 2.13 13.22
N LEU A 281 16.28 1.54 12.95
CA LEU A 281 17.09 1.82 11.75
C LEU A 281 16.79 0.79 10.67
N ASP A 282 17.15 1.12 9.43
CA ASP A 282 16.98 0.20 8.30
C ASP A 282 17.89 -1.03 8.45
N LEU A 283 17.33 -2.20 8.17
CA LEU A 283 18.06 -3.46 8.09
C LEU A 283 18.75 -3.58 6.73
N PRO A 284 19.97 -4.13 6.68
CA PRO A 284 20.69 -4.32 5.41
C PRO A 284 20.07 -5.41 4.53
N THR A 285 19.34 -6.36 5.13
CA THR A 285 18.68 -7.46 4.43
C THR A 285 17.17 -7.26 4.46
N ARG A 286 16.55 -7.19 3.29
CA ARG A 286 15.09 -7.12 3.13
C ARG A 286 14.51 -8.50 2.83
N MET A 287 13.20 -8.64 3.01
CA MET A 287 12.48 -9.87 2.69
C MET A 287 12.39 -10.03 1.17
N ASN A 288 12.64 -11.23 0.67
CA ASN A 288 12.24 -11.63 -0.68
C ASN A 288 10.77 -12.05 -0.65
N TRP A 289 9.88 -11.10 -0.90
CA TRP A 289 8.44 -11.34 -0.90
C TRP A 289 8.00 -12.29 -2.00
N THR A 290 8.68 -12.35 -3.15
CA THR A 290 8.38 -13.35 -4.19
C THR A 290 8.45 -14.79 -3.64
N LEU A 291 9.35 -15.04 -2.69
CA LEU A 291 9.43 -16.34 -2.01
C LEU A 291 8.51 -16.41 -0.79
N ALA A 292 8.43 -15.36 0.02
CA ALA A 292 7.65 -15.37 1.25
C ALA A 292 6.13 -15.48 1.02
N THR A 293 5.61 -14.88 -0.05
CA THR A 293 4.18 -14.94 -0.40
C THR A 293 3.88 -16.06 -1.39
N ALA A 294 4.83 -16.93 -1.73
CA ALA A 294 4.55 -18.06 -2.61
C ALA A 294 3.77 -19.15 -1.86
N ASP A 295 2.88 -19.86 -2.55
CA ASP A 295 2.04 -20.94 -1.99
C ASP A 295 2.80 -21.97 -1.13
N ALA A 296 4.08 -22.21 -1.43
CA ALA A 296 4.92 -23.12 -0.68
C ALA A 296 5.24 -22.63 0.76
N ASN A 297 5.30 -21.31 0.96
CA ASN A 297 5.60 -20.64 2.22
C ASN A 297 4.38 -19.95 2.86
N ASP A 298 3.29 -19.74 2.10
CA ASP A 298 1.99 -19.30 2.59
C ASP A 298 0.84 -20.20 2.09
N PRO A 299 0.74 -21.44 2.60
CA PRO A 299 -0.31 -22.38 2.20
C PRO A 299 -1.72 -21.97 2.69
N SER A 300 -1.79 -21.01 3.61
CA SER A 300 -3.01 -20.43 4.14
C SER A 300 -3.54 -19.25 3.32
N PHE A 301 -2.76 -18.75 2.36
CA PHE A 301 -3.08 -17.60 1.52
C PHE A 301 -3.43 -16.35 2.34
N LEU A 302 -2.70 -16.12 3.44
CA LEU A 302 -2.88 -14.96 4.31
C LEU A 302 -2.19 -13.71 3.75
N LEU A 303 -1.19 -13.88 2.89
CA LEU A 303 -0.40 -12.82 2.29
C LEU A 303 -0.80 -12.64 0.82
N THR A 304 -1.03 -11.41 0.40
CA THR A 304 -1.19 -11.11 -1.03
C THR A 304 0.12 -11.37 -1.77
N ASN A 305 0.02 -11.96 -2.97
CA ASN A 305 1.21 -12.29 -3.76
C ASN A 305 1.96 -11.02 -4.20
N LEU A 306 3.23 -10.94 -3.85
CA LEU A 306 4.12 -9.86 -4.26
C LEU A 306 5.28 -10.41 -5.09
N ASP A 307 5.62 -9.72 -6.17
CA ASP A 307 6.83 -10.00 -6.95
C ASP A 307 7.93 -8.99 -6.58
N ILE A 308 8.56 -9.18 -5.44
CA ILE A 308 9.59 -8.27 -4.91
C ILE A 308 10.75 -9.10 -4.35
N ILE A 309 11.93 -8.92 -4.92
CA ILE A 309 13.16 -9.58 -4.45
C ILE A 309 13.81 -8.79 -3.31
N ALA A 310 14.62 -9.46 -2.50
CA ALA A 310 15.31 -8.86 -1.35
C ALA A 310 16.27 -7.71 -1.71
N ALA A 311 16.86 -7.73 -2.91
CA ALA A 311 17.76 -6.67 -3.36
C ALA A 311 17.05 -5.36 -3.72
N LEU A 312 15.71 -5.40 -3.87
CA LEU A 312 14.91 -4.24 -4.20
C LEU A 312 14.68 -3.39 -2.95
N GLU A 313 14.70 -2.07 -3.09
CA GLU A 313 14.30 -1.11 -2.06
C GLU A 313 13.15 -0.25 -2.57
N LEU A 314 13.39 0.42 -3.70
CA LEU A 314 12.41 1.16 -4.45
C LEU A 314 12.71 0.92 -5.93
N GLN A 315 11.69 0.59 -6.71
CA GLN A 315 11.82 0.46 -8.16
C GLN A 315 10.55 0.91 -8.84
N VAL A 316 10.72 1.67 -9.92
CA VAL A 316 9.67 1.97 -10.87
C VAL A 316 10.14 1.53 -12.25
N THR A 317 9.45 0.56 -12.84
CA THR A 317 9.78 0.03 -14.16
C THR A 317 8.61 0.11 -15.12
N GLY A 318 8.91 0.20 -16.42
CA GLY A 318 7.98 -0.07 -17.51
C GLY A 318 8.20 0.83 -18.72
N SER A 319 7.23 1.69 -19.02
CA SER A 319 7.30 2.63 -20.15
C SER A 319 7.11 4.05 -19.67
N ALA A 320 7.70 5.00 -20.40
CA ALA A 320 7.51 6.42 -20.19
C ALA A 320 7.02 7.12 -21.45
N ALA A 321 6.33 8.23 -21.31
CA ALA A 321 6.02 9.13 -22.42
C ALA A 321 6.39 10.55 -22.01
N VAL A 322 7.02 11.27 -22.93
CA VAL A 322 7.63 12.58 -22.68
C VAL A 322 7.07 13.57 -23.68
N ASP A 323 6.59 14.72 -23.22
CA ASP A 323 6.37 15.92 -24.04
C ASP A 323 7.12 17.09 -23.40
N ILE A 324 8.00 17.73 -24.17
CA ILE A 324 8.79 18.88 -23.73
C ILE A 324 8.53 20.06 -24.65
N GLY A 325 8.32 21.23 -24.03
CA GLY A 325 8.24 22.49 -24.75
C GLY A 325 7.00 22.62 -25.64
N ASN A 326 5.87 22.04 -25.23
CA ASN A 326 4.60 22.05 -25.95
C ASN A 326 4.69 21.39 -27.34
N GLY A 327 5.15 20.14 -27.39
CA GLY A 327 5.25 19.34 -28.60
C GLY A 327 6.54 19.57 -29.41
N ALA A 328 7.56 20.20 -28.80
CA ALA A 328 8.84 20.43 -29.44
C ALA A 328 9.68 19.15 -29.52
N LEU A 329 9.65 18.37 -28.44
CA LEU A 329 10.15 16.99 -28.39
C LEU A 329 9.08 16.12 -27.75
N VAL A 330 8.64 15.10 -28.47
CA VAL A 330 7.66 14.13 -27.98
C VAL A 330 8.21 12.73 -28.16
N ALA A 331 8.20 11.91 -27.11
CA ALA A 331 8.75 10.56 -27.15
C ALA A 331 7.89 9.56 -26.36
N THR A 332 7.85 8.32 -26.85
CA THR A 332 7.43 7.15 -26.07
C THR A 332 8.65 6.27 -25.87
N VAL A 333 8.89 5.85 -24.63
CA VAL A 333 10.10 5.17 -24.20
C VAL A 333 9.71 3.87 -23.50
N SER A 334 10.37 2.77 -23.85
CA SER A 334 10.14 1.44 -23.29
C SER A 334 11.40 0.93 -22.60
N GLY A 335 11.23 -0.01 -21.67
CA GLY A 335 12.34 -0.57 -20.89
C GLY A 335 12.94 0.45 -19.92
N VAL A 336 12.08 1.30 -19.36
CA VAL A 336 12.45 2.37 -18.44
C VAL A 336 12.61 1.80 -17.03
N GLU A 337 13.70 2.16 -16.37
CA GLU A 337 13.85 2.11 -14.92
C GLU A 337 14.06 3.55 -14.43
N LEU A 338 13.10 4.07 -13.67
CA LEU A 338 13.15 5.45 -13.16
C LEU A 338 13.97 5.48 -11.87
N ASN A 339 14.96 6.37 -11.85
CA ASN A 339 15.76 6.63 -10.66
C ASN A 339 15.33 7.96 -10.07
N LEU A 340 14.98 7.98 -8.79
CA LEU A 340 14.76 9.19 -8.00
C LEU A 340 15.86 9.28 -6.94
N ALA A 341 16.46 10.45 -6.78
CA ALA A 341 17.50 10.67 -5.78
C ALA A 341 17.53 12.14 -5.34
N THR A 342 17.95 12.40 -4.10
CA THR A 342 18.27 13.75 -3.66
C THR A 342 19.78 13.91 -3.62
N MET A 343 20.33 14.90 -4.35
CA MET A 343 21.77 15.14 -4.41
C MET A 343 22.11 16.58 -4.75
N THR A 344 23.35 17.00 -4.47
CA THR A 344 23.85 18.25 -5.03
C THR A 344 24.19 18.07 -6.51
N VAL A 345 23.57 18.87 -7.37
CA VAL A 345 23.85 18.90 -8.82
C VAL A 345 24.59 20.18 -9.14
N THR A 346 25.68 20.12 -9.91
CA THR A 346 26.38 21.33 -10.37
C THR A 346 26.94 21.15 -11.77
N ASP A 347 26.90 22.21 -12.56
CA ASP A 347 27.54 22.31 -13.87
C ASP A 347 28.83 23.16 -13.84
N GLY A 348 29.26 23.58 -12.64
CA GLY A 348 30.39 24.48 -12.42
C GLY A 348 30.03 25.97 -12.41
N VAL A 349 28.81 26.35 -12.80
CA VAL A 349 28.28 27.73 -12.72
C VAL A 349 27.08 27.78 -11.79
N THR A 350 26.11 26.89 -11.99
CA THR A 350 24.93 26.69 -11.17
C THR A 350 25.16 25.49 -10.25
N THR A 351 24.76 25.63 -8.99
CA THR A 351 24.79 24.53 -8.02
C THR A 351 23.43 24.43 -7.37
N LEU A 352 22.77 23.29 -7.57
CA LEU A 352 21.54 22.92 -6.90
C LEU A 352 21.86 22.10 -5.66
N THR A 353 21.71 22.66 -4.47
CA THR A 353 22.00 21.95 -3.22
C THR A 353 20.80 21.13 -2.78
N GLY A 354 20.99 19.83 -2.57
CA GLY A 354 19.91 18.93 -2.17
C GLY A 354 18.79 18.84 -3.20
N ALA A 355 19.11 18.93 -4.50
CA ALA A 355 18.13 18.83 -5.55
C ALA A 355 17.49 17.46 -5.61
N ASP A 356 16.18 17.42 -5.87
CA ASP A 356 15.50 16.21 -6.28
C ASP A 356 15.81 15.94 -7.75
N VAL A 357 16.35 14.76 -8.03
CA VAL A 357 16.82 14.31 -9.35
C VAL A 357 15.98 13.13 -9.79
N LEU A 358 15.49 13.19 -11.02
CA LEU A 358 14.90 12.04 -11.70
C LEU A 358 15.67 11.74 -12.99
N SER A 359 15.93 10.47 -13.25
CA SER A 359 16.60 10.07 -14.47
C SER A 359 16.17 8.71 -14.97
N PHE A 360 16.23 8.54 -16.28
CA PHE A 360 16.06 7.24 -16.91
C PHE A 360 16.76 7.17 -18.26
N THR A 361 16.89 5.94 -18.74
CA THR A 361 17.25 5.63 -20.13
C THR A 361 16.34 4.54 -20.63
N GLY A 362 16.03 4.53 -21.93
CA GLY A 362 15.25 3.47 -22.54
C GLY A 362 15.24 3.55 -24.05
N THR A 363 14.54 2.61 -24.68
CA THR A 363 14.36 2.57 -26.13
C THR A 363 13.15 3.41 -26.51
N ALA A 364 13.36 4.43 -27.33
CA ALA A 364 12.39 5.44 -27.67
C ALA A 364 11.97 5.39 -29.14
N ALA A 365 10.72 5.77 -29.36
CA ALA A 365 10.24 6.40 -30.60
C ALA A 365 9.94 7.86 -30.29
N LEU A 366 10.37 8.78 -31.14
CA LEU A 366 10.22 10.20 -30.88
C LEU A 366 10.03 11.03 -32.15
N PHE A 367 9.48 12.23 -31.93
CA PHE A 367 9.41 13.32 -32.87
C PHE A 367 10.04 14.58 -32.25
N ALA A 368 10.92 15.25 -32.99
CA ALA A 368 11.48 16.54 -32.63
C ALA A 368 11.15 17.58 -33.72
N GLY A 369 10.34 18.58 -33.41
CA GLY A 369 9.86 19.55 -34.40
C GLY A 369 8.70 20.41 -33.92
N THR A 370 7.82 20.82 -34.82
CA THR A 370 6.65 21.65 -34.49
C THR A 370 5.37 20.83 -34.53
N GLY A 371 4.61 20.85 -33.42
CA GLY A 371 3.26 20.29 -33.34
C GLY A 371 3.22 18.78 -33.10
N GLY A 372 4.28 18.20 -32.54
CA GLY A 372 4.22 16.82 -32.04
C GLY A 372 3.21 16.72 -30.89
N SER A 373 2.68 15.52 -30.67
CA SER A 373 1.82 15.24 -29.51
C SER A 373 1.82 13.76 -29.16
N LEU A 374 1.41 13.43 -27.94
CA LEU A 374 1.10 12.05 -27.54
C LEU A 374 -0.35 11.71 -27.89
N ASN A 375 -0.66 10.44 -28.09
CA ASN A 375 -2.06 9.98 -28.03
C ASN A 375 -2.59 10.06 -26.59
N GLY A 376 -3.91 10.01 -26.40
CA GLY A 376 -4.52 10.14 -25.06
C GLY A 376 -4.26 8.98 -24.10
N ALA A 377 -3.51 7.95 -24.52
CA ALA A 377 -3.05 6.86 -23.67
C ALA A 377 -1.52 6.88 -23.48
N HIS A 378 -0.85 7.92 -23.98
CA HIS A 378 0.59 8.14 -23.86
C HIS A 378 1.46 6.94 -24.28
N THR A 379 1.03 6.24 -25.33
CA THR A 379 1.71 5.05 -25.89
C THR A 379 2.19 5.24 -27.31
N VAL A 380 1.77 6.31 -27.98
CA VAL A 380 2.12 6.60 -29.38
C VAL A 380 2.47 8.07 -29.54
N VAL A 381 3.54 8.33 -30.29
CA VAL A 381 3.90 9.67 -30.76
C VAL A 381 3.13 9.99 -32.04
N ASN A 382 2.36 11.07 -32.02
CA ASN A 382 1.81 11.70 -33.20
C ASN A 382 2.79 12.75 -33.71
N ASN A 383 3.34 12.46 -34.87
CA ASN A 383 4.24 13.35 -35.58
C ASN A 383 3.58 14.71 -35.87
N GLY A 384 4.36 15.77 -35.72
CA GLY A 384 3.91 17.14 -35.98
C GLY A 384 3.92 17.55 -37.45
N THR A 385 3.83 18.86 -37.67
CA THR A 385 3.74 19.44 -39.02
C THR A 385 5.08 19.38 -39.75
N ILE A 386 6.20 19.70 -39.09
CA ILE A 386 7.57 19.64 -39.63
C ILE A 386 8.51 19.23 -38.50
N GLY A 387 9.39 18.26 -38.74
CA GLY A 387 10.38 17.83 -37.76
C GLY A 387 11.10 16.55 -38.14
N PHE A 388 11.86 15.98 -37.21
CA PHE A 388 12.52 14.70 -37.36
C PHE A 388 11.81 13.62 -36.56
N ALA A 389 11.50 12.49 -37.19
CA ALA A 389 10.95 11.32 -36.52
C ALA A 389 11.97 10.17 -36.55
N VAL A 390 12.06 9.44 -35.44
CA VAL A 390 12.95 8.28 -35.33
C VAL A 390 12.38 7.27 -34.33
N SER A 391 12.68 5.99 -34.53
CA SER A 391 12.23 4.89 -33.66
C SER A 391 13.36 3.91 -33.37
N GLY A 392 13.30 3.26 -32.21
CA GLY A 392 14.30 2.27 -31.81
C GLY A 392 15.63 2.88 -31.36
N VAL A 393 15.62 4.17 -30.99
CA VAL A 393 16.80 4.91 -30.53
C VAL A 393 16.90 4.88 -29.00
N THR A 394 18.08 5.11 -28.46
CA THR A 394 18.24 5.31 -27.02
C THR A 394 17.96 6.76 -26.66
N LEU A 395 17.03 6.98 -25.73
CA LEU A 395 16.79 8.26 -25.10
C LEU A 395 17.24 8.19 -23.64
N SER A 396 18.02 9.18 -23.22
CA SER A 396 18.37 9.42 -21.82
C SER A 396 17.78 10.76 -21.40
N LEU A 397 17.09 10.77 -20.26
CA LEU A 397 16.55 11.98 -19.64
C LEU A 397 17.08 12.09 -18.22
N VAL A 398 17.51 13.31 -17.86
CA VAL A 398 17.86 13.67 -16.49
C VAL A 398 17.15 14.98 -16.17
N MET A 399 16.61 15.07 -14.97
CA MET A 399 16.07 16.31 -14.46
C MET A 399 16.56 16.56 -13.04
N ALA A 400 16.69 17.82 -12.68
CA ALA A 400 17.06 18.25 -11.34
C ALA A 400 16.22 19.45 -10.93
N LYS A 401 15.60 19.37 -9.76
CA LYS A 401 14.81 20.45 -9.15
C LYS A 401 15.50 20.92 -7.87
N GLY A 402 15.88 22.19 -7.80
CA GLY A 402 16.49 22.77 -6.61
C GLY A 402 15.56 22.70 -5.40
N ALA A 403 16.09 22.32 -4.24
CA ALA A 403 15.33 22.26 -3.00
C ALA A 403 14.74 23.64 -2.66
N LEU A 404 13.61 23.69 -1.95
CA LEU A 404 13.00 24.96 -1.53
C LEU A 404 13.91 25.82 -0.65
N GLY A 405 14.92 25.21 0.00
CA GLY A 405 15.94 25.89 0.79
C GLY A 405 17.16 26.38 0.01
N ASP A 406 17.25 26.13 -1.30
CA ASP A 406 18.45 26.36 -2.12
C ASP A 406 18.59 27.81 -2.63
N GLY A 407 18.22 28.78 -1.79
CA GLY A 407 18.40 30.21 -2.06
C GLY A 407 17.81 30.66 -3.40
N ALA A 408 18.69 31.11 -4.31
CA ALA A 408 18.28 31.63 -5.62
C ALA A 408 17.76 30.55 -6.57
N ASN A 409 18.16 29.28 -6.38
CA ASN A 409 17.76 28.17 -7.24
C ASN A 409 16.55 27.39 -6.67
N ALA A 410 15.90 27.94 -5.63
CA ALA A 410 14.83 27.25 -4.94
C ALA A 410 13.63 26.99 -5.86
N GLY A 411 13.36 25.71 -6.12
CA GLY A 411 12.30 25.26 -7.02
C GLY A 411 12.64 25.32 -8.51
N ASP A 412 13.79 25.88 -8.89
CA ASP A 412 14.25 25.91 -10.29
C ASP A 412 14.42 24.49 -10.81
N THR A 413 14.01 24.26 -12.06
CA THR A 413 14.02 22.93 -12.67
C THR A 413 14.81 22.94 -13.97
N TYR A 414 15.71 21.97 -14.09
CA TYR A 414 16.55 21.77 -15.25
C TYR A 414 16.25 20.39 -15.83
N VAL A 415 16.05 20.32 -17.15
CA VAL A 415 15.80 19.08 -17.87
C VAL A 415 16.87 18.95 -18.95
N GLY A 416 17.59 17.84 -18.93
CA GLY A 416 18.54 17.44 -19.96
C GLY A 416 18.02 16.21 -20.67
N VAL A 417 17.97 16.27 -22.00
CA VAL A 417 17.64 15.11 -22.84
C VAL A 417 18.80 14.84 -23.78
N SER A 418 19.12 13.58 -23.99
CA SER A 418 20.08 13.17 -25.01
C SER A 418 19.49 12.01 -25.79
N VAL A 419 19.51 12.12 -27.12
CA VAL A 419 19.07 11.05 -28.02
C VAL A 419 20.17 10.76 -29.02
N ALA A 420 20.59 9.50 -29.11
CA ALA A 420 21.43 9.04 -30.19
C ALA A 420 20.55 8.77 -31.43
N LEU A 421 20.68 9.62 -32.45
CA LEU A 421 19.93 9.52 -33.69
C LEU A 421 20.69 8.68 -34.71
N THR A 422 20.04 7.64 -35.20
CA THR A 422 20.43 6.88 -36.40
C THR A 422 19.29 7.01 -37.41
N ASP A 423 19.57 7.62 -38.56
CA ASP A 423 18.65 7.74 -39.69
C ASP A 423 17.28 8.39 -39.36
N ALA A 424 17.30 9.51 -38.63
CA ALA A 424 16.09 10.27 -38.33
C ALA A 424 15.55 10.96 -39.60
N GLU A 425 14.33 10.63 -40.01
CA GLU A 425 13.70 11.16 -41.23
C GLU A 425 13.09 12.54 -40.97
N LEU A 426 13.38 13.51 -41.85
CA LEU A 426 12.66 14.78 -41.90
C LEU A 426 11.26 14.55 -42.49
N ILE A 427 10.24 14.88 -41.72
CA ILE A 427 8.84 14.85 -42.14
C ILE A 427 8.29 16.26 -42.35
N GLY A 428 7.18 16.36 -43.08
CA GLY A 428 6.43 17.62 -43.24
C GLY A 428 6.81 18.47 -44.44
N VAL A 429 7.79 18.03 -45.24
CA VAL A 429 8.23 18.74 -46.46
C VAL A 429 7.98 17.87 -47.69
N SER A 430 6.88 18.11 -48.41
CA SER A 430 6.53 17.33 -49.59
C SER A 430 7.61 17.42 -50.68
N GLY A 431 8.08 16.26 -51.14
CA GLY A 431 9.08 16.16 -52.22
C GLY A 431 10.54 16.26 -51.77
N LEU A 432 10.81 16.28 -50.46
CA LEU A 432 12.16 16.21 -49.89
C LEU A 432 12.29 14.93 -49.05
N GLU A 433 13.34 14.15 -49.31
CA GLU A 433 13.76 13.03 -48.48
C GLU A 433 15.11 13.40 -47.85
N LEU A 434 15.13 13.61 -46.53
CA LEU A 434 16.31 14.02 -45.78
C LEU A 434 16.42 13.20 -44.49
N TYR A 435 17.59 12.62 -44.24
CA TYR A 435 17.88 11.85 -43.04
C TYR A 435 19.00 12.52 -42.22
N ALA A 436 18.88 12.49 -40.90
CA ALA A 436 19.86 13.02 -39.96
C ALA A 436 20.40 11.92 -39.04
N SER A 437 21.70 11.98 -38.77
CA SER A 437 22.39 11.12 -37.79
C SER A 437 23.21 11.98 -36.84
N GLY A 438 23.30 11.60 -35.56
CA GLY A 438 24.08 12.35 -34.57
C GLY A 438 23.52 12.25 -33.16
N THR A 439 23.67 13.31 -32.38
CA THR A 439 23.09 13.40 -31.04
C THR A 439 22.20 14.63 -30.95
N LEU A 440 20.93 14.44 -30.59
CA LEU A 440 20.04 15.52 -30.16
C LEU A 440 20.33 15.80 -28.67
N ARG A 441 20.53 17.07 -28.31
CA ARG A 441 20.73 17.53 -26.93
C ARG A 441 19.88 18.74 -26.65
#